data_AF-A0A2G2BIL5-F1
#
_entry.id   AF-A0A2G2BIL5-F1
#
_cell.length_a   1.000
_cell.length_b   1.000
_cell.length_c   1.000
_cell.angle_alpha   90.00
_cell.angle_beta   90.00
_cell.angle_gamma   90.00
#
_symmetry.space_group_name_H-M   'P 1'
#
loop_
_entity.id
_entity.type
_entity.pdbx_description
1 polymer ?
#
loop_
_entity_poly.entity_id
_entity_poly.type
_entity_poly.pdbx_seq_one_letter_code
_entity_poly.pdbx_strand_id
1 'polypeptide(L)'
;MGLIRLIVLGFIGLSVIYFAISIFSRSIRREKLEKEWDANPPEGGDAAARDVYIKEGMAEYEGGFRKKMIMLVYVIPPIFVAVILYLTNTQ
;
A
#
# COMPACT_ATOMS: atom_id res chain seq x y z
N MET A 1 26.14 6.77 -19.30
CA MET A 1 26.18 6.46 -17.85
C MET A 1 25.18 7.23 -16.99
N GLY A 2 24.85 8.49 -17.27
CA GLY A 2 23.94 9.29 -16.41
C GLY A 2 22.50 8.77 -16.32
N LEU A 3 21.92 8.31 -17.43
CA LEU A 3 20.53 7.84 -17.49
C LEU A 3 20.27 6.62 -16.59
N ILE A 4 21.19 5.63 -16.62
CA ILE A 4 21.07 4.42 -15.80
C ILE A 4 21.07 4.77 -14.30
N ARG A 5 21.92 5.71 -13.87
CA ARG A 5 21.97 6.15 -12.47
C ARG A 5 20.66 6.82 -12.04
N LEU A 6 20.06 7.65 -12.91
CA LEU A 6 18.78 8.28 -12.64
C LEU A 6 17.64 7.26 -12.52
N ILE A 7 17.61 6.26 -13.40
CA ILE A 7 16.63 5.17 -13.34
C ILE A 7 16.77 4.39 -12.04
N VAL A 8 17.99 4.01 -11.66
CA VAL A 8 18.25 3.26 -10.41
C VAL A 8 17.84 4.08 -9.19
N LEU A 9 18.27 5.33 -9.09
CA LEU A 9 17.90 6.20 -7.97
C LEU A 9 16.39 6.48 -7.91
N GLY A 10 15.75 6.66 -9.07
CA GLY A 10 14.30 6.81 -9.18
C GLY A 10 13.55 5.57 -8.69
N PHE A 11 13.99 4.37 -9.09
CA PHE A 11 13.41 3.11 -8.61
C PHE A 11 13.57 2.92 -7.10
N ILE A 12 14.73 3.29 -6.54
CA ILE A 12 14.95 3.25 -5.09
C ILE A 12 13.99 4.21 -4.38
N GLY A 13 13.87 5.45 -4.84
CA GLY A 13 12.94 6.43 -4.26
C GLY A 13 11.49 5.97 -4.34
N LEU A 14 11.06 5.43 -5.48
CA LEU A 14 9.71 4.86 -5.67
C LEU A 14 9.46 3.68 -4.73
N SER A 15 10.46 2.82 -4.53
CA SER A 15 10.36 1.70 -3.60
C SER A 15 10.12 2.21 -2.17
N VAL A 16 10.88 3.21 -1.73
CA VAL A 16 10.72 3.80 -0.39
C VAL A 16 9.32 4.39 -0.21
N ILE A 17 8.84 5.17 -1.19
CA ILE A 17 7.50 5.77 -1.16
C ILE A 17 6.42 4.69 -1.13
N TYR A 18 6.55 3.67 -1.98
CA TYR A 18 5.62 2.54 -2.02
C TYR A 18 5.54 1.83 -0.67
N PHE A 19 6.67 1.52 -0.04
CA PHE A 19 6.71 0.90 1.28
C PHE A 19 6.10 1.79 2.35
N ALA A 20 6.41 3.08 2.36
CA ALA A 20 5.84 4.03 3.32
C ALA A 20 4.31 4.09 3.23
N ILE A 21 3.76 4.21 2.02
CA ILE A 21 2.31 4.22 1.79
C ILE A 21 1.69 2.88 2.18
N SER A 22 2.33 1.77 1.82
CA SER A 22 1.84 0.42 2.15
C SER A 22 1.72 0.21 3.65
N ILE A 23 2.74 0.62 4.41
CA ILE A 23 2.75 0.49 5.88
C ILE A 23 1.69 1.43 6.49
N PHE A 24 1.65 2.68 6.06
CA PHE A 24 0.69 3.67 6.57
C PHE A 24 -0.76 3.22 6.33
N SER A 25 -1.07 2.73 5.14
CA SER A 25 -2.42 2.23 4.81
C SER A 25 -2.84 1.07 5.71
N ARG A 26 -1.93 0.13 5.99
CA ARG A 26 -2.16 -1.00 6.90
C ARG A 26 -2.40 -0.53 8.33
N SER A 27 -1.62 0.44 8.80
CA SER A 27 -1.74 1.03 10.14
C SER A 27 -3.11 1.68 10.35
N ILE A 28 -3.52 2.55 9.42
CA ILE A 28 -4.81 3.25 9.50
C ILE A 28 -5.98 2.25 9.48
N ARG A 29 -5.90 1.18 8.68
CA ARG A 29 -6.97 0.18 8.62
C ARG A 29 -7.12 -0.55 9.94
N ARG A 30 -6.00 -0.98 10.54
CA ARG A 30 -5.99 -1.62 11.85
C ARG A 30 -6.55 -0.70 12.93
N GLU A 31 -6.10 0.56 12.95
CA GLU A 31 -6.58 1.57 13.90
C GLU A 31 -8.09 1.80 13.78
N LYS A 32 -8.65 1.78 12.55
CA LYS A 32 -10.10 1.88 12.35
C LYS A 32 -10.86 0.69 12.95
N LEU A 33 -10.36 -0.53 12.79
CA LEU A 33 -10.97 -1.74 13.38
C LEU A 33 -10.90 -1.70 14.90
N GLU A 34 -9.76 -1.27 15.46
CA GLU A 34 -9.60 -1.07 16.90
C GLU A 34 -10.61 -0.05 17.43
N LYS A 35 -10.74 1.11 16.77
CA LYS A 35 -11.73 2.14 17.14
C LYS A 35 -13.18 1.68 16.99
N GLU A 36 -13.48 0.89 15.97
CA GLU A 36 -14.82 0.35 15.73
C GLU A 36 -15.22 -0.63 16.85
N TRP A 37 -14.31 -1.53 17.22
CA TRP A 37 -14.48 -2.42 18.37
C TRP A 37 -14.65 -1.63 19.67
N ASP A 38 -13.79 -0.65 19.92
CA ASP A 38 -13.81 0.13 21.16
C ASP A 38 -15.08 1.02 21.26
N ALA A 39 -15.67 1.41 20.12
CA ALA A 39 -16.90 2.20 20.06
C ALA A 39 -18.17 1.38 20.29
N ASN A 40 -18.22 0.14 19.80
CA ASN A 40 -19.36 -0.77 19.95
C ASN A 40 -18.89 -2.20 20.23
N PRO A 41 -18.36 -2.48 21.43
CA PRO A 41 -17.95 -3.83 21.80
C PRO A 41 -19.21 -4.71 21.95
N PRO A 42 -19.22 -5.93 21.39
CA PRO A 42 -20.30 -6.88 21.63
C PRO A 42 -20.40 -7.23 23.12
N GLU A 43 -21.61 -7.53 23.61
CA GLU A 43 -21.81 -7.92 25.00
C GLU A 43 -20.96 -9.14 25.35
N GLY A 44 -20.09 -9.00 26.36
CA GLY A 44 -19.15 -10.05 26.77
C GLY A 44 -17.87 -10.15 25.92
N GLY A 45 -17.60 -9.18 25.04
CA GLY A 45 -16.36 -9.12 24.27
C GLY A 45 -15.12 -9.02 25.17
N ASP A 46 -14.25 -10.02 25.11
CA ASP A 46 -12.97 -10.04 25.81
C ASP A 46 -11.81 -9.64 24.88
N ALA A 47 -10.59 -9.59 25.43
CA ALA A 47 -9.40 -9.25 24.65
C ALA A 47 -9.13 -10.26 23.52
N ALA A 48 -9.50 -11.54 23.70
CA ALA A 48 -9.33 -12.56 22.68
C ALA A 48 -10.29 -12.35 21.50
N ALA A 49 -11.55 -11.98 21.78
CA ALA A 49 -12.54 -11.66 20.75
C ALA A 49 -12.15 -10.42 19.94
N ARG A 50 -11.56 -9.40 20.59
CA ARG A 50 -11.00 -8.21 19.91
C ARG A 50 -9.90 -8.58 18.92
N ASP A 51 -8.97 -9.43 19.33
CA ASP A 51 -7.86 -9.88 18.47
C ASP A 51 -8.36 -10.68 17.26
N VAL A 52 -9.35 -11.54 17.45
CA VAL A 52 -9.99 -12.29 16.36
C VAL A 52 -10.68 -11.34 15.38
N TYR A 53 -11.48 -10.38 15.87
CA TYR A 53 -12.16 -9.39 15.04
C TYR A 53 -11.18 -8.55 14.19
N ILE A 54 -10.11 -8.04 14.82
CA ILE A 54 -9.08 -7.27 14.11
C ILE A 54 -8.39 -8.14 13.06
N LYS A 55 -8.06 -9.39 13.40
CA LYS A 55 -7.37 -10.31 12.48
C LYS A 55 -8.23 -10.66 11.27
N GLU A 56 -9.52 -10.94 11.47
CA GLU A 56 -10.46 -11.21 10.38
C GLU A 56 -10.67 -9.98 9.49
N GLY A 57 -10.89 -8.80 10.09
CA GLY A 57 -11.04 -7.55 9.34
C GLY A 57 -9.78 -7.16 8.56
N MET A 58 -8.60 -7.53 9.05
CA MET A 58 -7.34 -7.36 8.34
C MET A 58 -7.15 -8.40 7.22
N ALA A 59 -7.59 -9.65 7.40
CA ALA A 59 -7.54 -10.68 6.37
C ALA A 59 -8.43 -10.31 5.16
N GLU A 60 -9.63 -9.77 5.40
CA GLU A 60 -10.50 -9.24 4.35
C GLU A 60 -9.86 -8.06 3.62
N TYR A 61 -9.21 -7.15 4.36
CA TYR A 61 -8.46 -6.03 3.76
C TYR A 61 -7.30 -6.50 2.87
N GLU A 62 -6.56 -7.53 3.30
CA GLU A 62 -5.45 -8.11 2.54
C GLU A 62 -5.91 -8.86 1.28
N GLY A 63 -7.11 -9.47 1.32
CA GLY A 63 -7.73 -10.14 0.17
C GLY A 63 -8.35 -9.19 -0.87
N GLY A 64 -8.55 -7.92 -0.52
CA GLY A 64 -9.27 -6.95 -1.35
C GLY A 64 -8.44 -6.25 -2.44
N PHE A 65 -9.15 -5.62 -3.38
CA PHE A 65 -8.59 -4.79 -4.46
C PHE A 65 -7.72 -3.60 -3.96
N ARG A 66 -7.78 -3.23 -2.67
CA ARG A 66 -7.00 -2.13 -2.11
C ARG A 66 -5.49 -2.34 -2.23
N LYS A 67 -5.01 -3.57 -2.08
CA LYS A 67 -3.59 -3.89 -2.28
C LYS A 67 -3.14 -3.66 -3.73
N LYS A 68 -4.02 -3.93 -4.71
CA LYS A 68 -3.77 -3.66 -6.13
C LYS A 68 -3.64 -2.16 -6.43
N MET A 69 -4.37 -1.29 -5.72
CA MET A 69 -4.23 0.16 -5.90
C MET A 69 -2.89 0.70 -5.39
N ILE A 70 -2.37 0.16 -4.29
CA ILE A 70 -1.05 0.58 -3.79
C ILE A 70 0.06 0.14 -4.78
N MET A 71 -0.10 -1.00 -5.44
CA MET A 71 0.84 -1.45 -6.50
C MET A 71 0.90 -0.50 -7.71
N LEU A 72 -0.17 0.26 -8.01
CA LEU A 72 -0.14 1.24 -9.11
C LEU A 72 0.92 2.32 -8.90
N VAL A 73 1.19 2.71 -7.65
CA VAL A 73 2.24 3.70 -7.31
C VAL A 73 3.61 3.23 -7.76
N TYR A 74 3.84 1.91 -7.76
CA TYR A 74 5.12 1.33 -8.19
C TYR A 74 5.19 1.08 -9.70
N VAL A 75 4.06 0.70 -10.32
CA VAL A 75 4.00 0.26 -11.72
C VAL A 75 3.81 1.43 -12.71
N ILE A 76 3.02 2.44 -12.36
CA ILE A 76 2.72 3.57 -13.25
C ILE A 76 3.97 4.39 -13.61
N PRO A 77 4.84 4.79 -12.67
CA PRO A 77 5.97 5.65 -12.98
C PRO A 77 6.98 5.08 -14.00
N PRO A 78 7.43 3.81 -13.92
CA PRO A 78 8.32 3.25 -14.94
C PRO A 78 7.64 3.14 -16.32
N ILE A 79 6.33 2.92 -16.38
CA ILE A 79 5.58 2.94 -17.65
C ILE A 79 5.64 4.34 -18.27
N PHE A 80 5.40 5.40 -17.49
CA PHE A 80 5.51 6.78 -17.98
C PHE A 80 6.91 7.09 -18.52
N VAL A 81 7.96 6.70 -17.80
CA VAL A 81 9.35 6.88 -18.26
C VAL A 81 9.59 6.15 -19.58
N ALA A 82 9.15 4.89 -19.71
CA ALA A 82 9.29 4.11 -20.93
C ALA A 82 8.54 4.73 -22.11
N VAL A 83 7.31 5.20 -21.89
CA VAL A 83 6.49 5.89 -22.91
C VAL A 83 7.16 7.18 -23.37
N ILE A 84 7.65 8.01 -22.44
CA ILE A 84 8.35 9.25 -22.77
C ILE A 84 9.59 8.95 -23.62
N LEU A 85 10.43 8.01 -23.18
CA LEU A 85 11.64 7.63 -23.91
C LEU A 85 11.33 7.14 -25.32
N TYR A 86 10.30 6.30 -25.47
CA TYR A 86 9.83 5.83 -26.77
C TYR A 86 9.45 7.03 -27.66
N LEU A 87 8.52 7.88 -27.20
CA LEU A 87 8.03 9.02 -27.99
C LEU A 87 9.14 10.00 -28.38
N THR A 88 10.12 10.24 -27.50
CA THR A 88 11.23 11.17 -27.76
C THR A 88 12.33 10.58 -28.66
N ASN A 89 12.49 9.26 -28.66
CA ASN A 89 13.57 8.58 -29.39
C ASN A 89 13.11 8.00 -30.74
N THR A 90 11.79 7.91 -30.96
CA THR A 90 11.21 7.55 -32.27
C THR A 90 10.93 8.76 -33.17
N GLN A 91 11.58 9.89 -32.90
CA GLN A 91 11.68 11.05 -33.80
C GLN A 91 13.12 11.13 -34.31
#